data_AF-A0A7W4W9B4-F1
#
_entry.id   AF-A0A7W4W9B4-F1
#
_cell.length_a   1.000
_cell.length_b   1.000
_cell.length_c   1.000
_cell.angle_alpha   90.00
_cell.angle_beta   90.00
_cell.angle_gamma   90.00
#
_symmetry.space_group_name_H-M   'P 1'
#
loop_
_entity.id
_entity.type
_entity.pdbx_description
1 polymer ?
#
loop_
_entity_poly.entity_id
_entity_poly.type
_entity_poly.pdbx_seq_one_letter_code
_entity_poly.pdbx_strand_id
1 'polypeptide(L)' 'MPFSYKDLTYIRAAIQAYGAALSEVSEDECNDEDEFSEIQDDRQYLDRLLALVSNEIEKLEGSKPSLNPIKNDKE' A
#
# COMPACT_ATOMS: atom_id res chain seq x y z
N MET A 1 -19.34 -2.34 4.75
CA MET A 1 -19.12 -0.93 4.38
C MET A 1 -17.85 -0.86 3.54
N PRO A 2 -17.83 -0.16 2.41
CA PRO A 2 -16.60 0.07 1.65
C PRO A 2 -15.65 0.98 2.45
N PHE A 3 -14.34 0.75 2.33
CA PHE A 3 -13.32 1.63 2.92
C PHE A 3 -13.32 3.00 2.22
N SER A 4 -13.16 4.08 2.99
CA SER A 4 -12.99 5.42 2.41
C SER A 4 -11.57 5.63 1.88
N TYR A 5 -11.37 6.67 1.06
CA TYR A 5 -10.03 7.08 0.59
C TYR A 5 -9.06 7.35 1.76
N LYS A 6 -9.56 7.96 2.85
CA LYS A 6 -8.78 8.21 4.06
C LYS A 6 -8.39 6.89 4.74
N ASP A 7 -9.31 5.94 4.84
CA ASP A 7 -9.03 4.62 5.42
C ASP A 7 -7.98 3.88 4.60
N LEU A 8 -8.13 3.84 3.27
CA LEU A 8 -7.17 3.20 2.37
C LEU A 8 -5.77 3.83 2.47
N THR A 9 -5.69 5.15 2.65
CA THR A 9 -4.42 5.84 2.84
C THR A 9 -3.74 5.43 4.14
N TYR A 10 -4.48 5.30 5.24
CA TYR A 10 -3.93 4.80 6.51
C TYR A 10 -3.54 3.32 6.43
N ILE A 11 -4.36 2.50 5.79
CA ILE A 11 -4.06 1.08 5.57
C ILE A 11 -2.77 0.94 4.76
N ARG A 12 -2.59 1.72 3.68
CA ARG A 12 -1.36 1.75 2.89
C ARG A 12 -0.14 2.09 3.76
N ALA A 13 -0.24 3.14 4.57
CA ALA A 13 0.86 3.56 5.44
C ALA A 13 1.19 2.50 6.50
N ALA A 14 0.18 1.84 7.07
CA ALA A 14 0.37 0.75 8.02
C ALA A 14 1.06 -0.45 7.36
N ILE A 15 0.61 -0.88 6.19
CA ILE A 15 1.23 -2.00 5.44
C ILE A 15 2.69 -1.68 5.13
N GLN A 16 3.01 -0.46 4.69
CA GLN A 16 4.39 -0.04 4.44
C GLN A 16 5.26 -0.06 5.71
N ALA A 17 4.71 0.38 6.84
CA ALA A 17 5.43 0.35 8.11
C ALA A 17 5.72 -1.08 8.58
N TYR A 18 4.74 -1.98 8.49
CA TYR A 18 4.93 -3.40 8.83
C TYR A 18 5.90 -4.08 7.86
N GLY A 19 5.76 -3.83 6.55
CA GLY A 19 6.66 -4.39 5.54
C GLY A 19 8.11 -3.95 5.74
N ALA A 20 8.33 -2.69 6.14
CA ALA A 20 9.66 -2.19 6.49
C ALA A 20 10.22 -2.93 7.72
N ALA A 21 9.42 -3.05 8.79
CA ALA A 21 9.84 -3.77 10.00
C ALA A 21 10.20 -5.24 9.72
N LEU A 22 9.40 -5.96 8.93
CA LEU A 22 9.69 -7.35 8.56
C LEU A 22 10.90 -7.48 7.63
N SER A 23 11.24 -6.43 6.87
CA SER A 23 12.42 -6.44 5.99
C SER A 23 13.75 -6.30 6.74
N GLU A 24 13.69 -5.84 8.00
CA GLU A 24 14.86 -5.70 8.87
C GLU A 24 15.22 -7.02 9.57
N VAL A 25 14.30 -8.00 9.61
CA VAL A 25 14.55 -9.31 10.22
C VAL A 25 15.48 -10.14 9.35
N SER A 26 16.55 -10.64 9.96
CA SER A 26 17.52 -11.54 9.33
C SER A 26 17.35 -12.99 9.77
N GLU A 27 17.78 -13.93 8.93
CA GLU A 27 17.69 -15.37 9.23
C GLU A 27 18.45 -15.75 10.50
N ASP A 28 19.59 -15.09 10.76
CA ASP A 28 20.42 -15.32 11.95
C ASP A 28 19.74 -14.91 13.27
N GLU A 29 18.69 -14.07 13.21
CA GLU A 29 17.91 -13.62 14.37
C GLU A 29 16.73 -14.54 14.68
N CYS A 30 16.38 -15.43 13.74
CA CYS A 30 15.31 -16.40 13.89
C CYS A 30 15.84 -17.63 14.64
N ASN A 31 15.07 -18.11 15.61
CA ASN A 31 15.50 -19.25 16.43
C ASN A 31 15.06 -20.60 15.86
N ASP A 32 14.04 -20.57 14.99
CA ASP A 32 13.44 -21.76 14.39
C ASP A 32 13.68 -21.76 12.87
N GLU A 33 13.94 -22.95 12.29
CA GLU A 33 14.24 -23.13 10.86
C GLU A 33 13.10 -22.64 9.94
N ASP A 34 11.86 -22.60 10.44
CA ASP A 34 10.68 -22.20 9.69
C ASP A 34 10.30 -20.72 9.91
N GLU A 35 10.73 -20.09 11.00
CA GLU A 35 10.33 -18.73 11.39
C GLU A 35 10.72 -17.70 10.32
N PHE A 36 11.94 -17.81 9.78
CA PHE A 36 12.38 -16.91 8.73
C PHE A 36 11.57 -17.10 7.43
N SER A 37 11.22 -18.35 7.10
CA SER A 37 10.40 -18.64 5.92
C SER A 37 8.98 -18.06 6.07
N GLU A 38 8.37 -18.20 7.24
CA GLU A 38 7.06 -17.61 7.54
C GLU A 38 7.08 -16.08 7.40
N ILE A 39 8.15 -15.44 7.88
CA ILE A 39 8.34 -13.99 7.71
C ILE A 39 8.46 -13.60 6.23
N GLN A 40 9.12 -14.40 5.40
CA GLN A 40 9.17 -14.14 3.95
C GLN A 40 7.78 -14.26 3.30
N ASP A 41 6.98 -15.25 3.71
CA ASP A 41 5.61 -15.42 3.23
C ASP A 41 4.71 -14.24 3.63
N ASP A 42 4.83 -13.78 4.87
CA ASP A 42 4.12 -12.60 5.37
C ASP A 42 4.52 -11.34 4.60
N ARG A 43 5.80 -11.14 4.31
CA ARG A 43 6.27 -10.03 3.47
C ARG A 43 5.63 -10.09 2.08
N GLN A 44 5.63 -11.26 1.45
CA GLN A 44 5.01 -11.43 0.14
C GLN A 44 3.50 -11.14 0.18
N TYR A 45 2.82 -11.51 1.27
CA TYR A 45 1.42 -11.20 1.48
C TYR A 45 1.17 -9.69 1.64
N LEU A 46 2.00 -9.00 2.44
CA LEU A 46 1.94 -7.55 2.60
C LEU A 46 2.17 -6.80 1.28
N ASP A 47 3.10 -7.24 0.44
CA ASP A 47 3.34 -6.65 -0.88
C ASP A 47 2.10 -6.75 -1.79
N ARG A 48 1.42 -7.92 -1.76
CA ARG A 48 0.16 -8.11 -2.50
C ARG A 48 -0.94 -7.18 -1.97
N LEU A 49 -1.07 -7.06 -0.65
CA LEU A 49 -2.04 -6.13 -0.04
C LEU A 49 -1.74 -4.68 -0.39
N LEU A 50 -0.46 -4.28 -0.39
CA LEU A 50 -0.03 -2.93 -0.76
C LEU A 50 -0.41 -2.61 -2.20
N ALA A 51 -0.21 -3.55 -3.12
CA ALA A 51 -0.60 -3.39 -4.52
C ALA A 51 -2.12 -3.24 -4.67
N LEU A 52 -2.91 -4.07 -3.97
CA LEU A 52 -4.37 -3.98 -3.98
C LEU A 52 -4.88 -2.62 -3.47
N VAL A 53 -4.37 -2.16 -2.33
CA VAL A 53 -4.76 -0.88 -1.73
C VAL A 53 -4.35 0.28 -2.63
N SER A 54 -3.15 0.24 -3.21
CA SER A 54 -2.67 1.28 -4.13
C SER A 54 -3.55 1.37 -5.38
N ASN A 55 -3.89 0.24 -5.99
CA ASN A 55 -4.81 0.19 -7.14
C ASN A 55 -6.19 0.77 -6.80
N GLU A 56 -6.70 0.52 -5.59
CA GLU A 56 -8.00 1.05 -5.18
C GLU A 56 -7.96 2.56 -4.95
N ILE A 57 -6.87 3.07 -4.36
CA ILE A 57 -6.61 4.50 -4.23
C ILE A 57 -6.55 5.16 -5.61
N GLU A 58 -5.83 4.58 -6.57
CA GLU A 58 -5.73 5.10 -7.94
C GLU A 58 -7.08 5.18 -8.64
N LYS A 59 -7.95 4.17 -8.50
CA LYS A 59 -9.33 4.23 -9.03
C LYS A 59 -10.14 5.37 -8.40
N LEU A 60 -10.00 5.56 -7.09
CA LEU A 60 -10.67 6.66 -6.38
C LEU A 60 -10.12 8.03 -6.78
N GLU A 61 -8.85 8.12 -7.17
CA GLU A 61 -8.26 9.37 -7.68
C GLU A 61 -8.64 9.64 -9.13
N GLY A 62 -8.64 8.62 -9.98
CA GLY A 62 -9.03 8.73 -11.39
C GLY A 62 -10.52 9.04 -11.59
N SER A 63 -11.35 8.80 -10.57
CA SER A 63 -12.77 9.18 -10.58
C SER A 63 -13.05 10.63 -10.16
N LYS A 64 -12.02 11.38 -9.71
CA LYS A 64 -12.18 12.79 -9.33
C LYS A 64 -12.25 13.69 -10.58
N PRO A 65 -13.08 14.75 -10.56
CA PRO A 65 -13.13 15.71 -11.66
C PRO A 65 -11.76 16.37 -11.87
N SER A 66 -11.26 16.31 -13.10
CA SER A 66 -10.03 17.01 -13.48
C SER A 66 -10.26 18.51 -13.45
N LEU A 67 -9.41 19.24 -12.73
CA LEU A 67 -9.32 20.70 -12.83
C LEU A 67 -8.56 21.07 -14.10
N ASN A 68 -9.17 20.82 -15.26
CA ASN A 68 -8.64 21.34 -16.52
C ASN A 68 -8.79 22.87 -16.51
N PRO A 69 -7.73 23.64 -16.76
CA PRO A 69 -7.85 25.09 -16.89
C PRO A 69 -8.84 25.40 -18.02
N ILE A 70 -9.87 26.19 -17.72
CA ILE A 70 -10.71 26.78 -18.76
C ILE A 70 -9.79 27.73 -19.52
N LYS A 71 -9.48 27.41 -20.79
CA LYS A 71 -8.85 28.37 -21.68
C LYS A 71 -9.79 29.57 -21.75
N ASN A 72 -9.36 30.68 -21.18
CA ASN A 72 -10.00 31.96 -21.44
C ASN A 72 -9.69 32.28 -22.90
N ASP A 73 -10.58 31.86 -23.80
CA ASP A 73 -10.65 32.40 -25.14
C ASP A 73 -11.10 33.86 -24.99
N LYS A 74 -10.14 34.75 -24.76
CA LYS A 74 -10.35 36.18 -24.94
C LYS A 74 -9.90 36.52 -26.36
N GLU A 75 -10.93 36.74 -27.17
CA GLU A 75 -10.91 37.46 -28.46
C GLU A 75 -10.10 38.76 -28.40
#